data_AF-A0A840NVA9-F1
#
_entry.id   AF-A0A840NVA9-F1
#
_cell.length_a   1.000
_cell.length_b   1.000
_cell.length_c   1.000
_cell.angle_alpha   90.00
_cell.angle_beta   90.00
_cell.angle_gamma   90.00
#
_symmetry.space_group_name_H-M   'P 1'
#
loop_
_entity.id
_entity.type
_entity.pdbx_description
1 polymer ?
#
loop_
_entity_poly.entity_id
_entity_poly.type
_entity_poly.pdbx_seq_one_letter_code
_entity_poly.pdbx_strand_id
1 'polypeptide(L)'
;MLNLSDQTALDDSVLERPTLALSNVMREVIHICDLVDIMPEKIMELYENSDPDIIRELNQLNIILDKKHTAIKLYLARLAGQKLSDEEALQTQELLSACIKLDQARDIIIHNMLMLVKKKQQKGLKFSTDRWNDLLHFHTIVLANAHIAFNVRVSRDTHYAFTGAEKRSTAKFRKRDEFKAF
;
A
#
# COMPACT_ATOMS: atom_id res chain seq x y z
N MET A 1 -12.63 9.39 13.61
CA MET A 1 -12.19 7.99 13.77
C MET A 1 -12.01 7.40 12.39
N LEU A 2 -10.78 7.08 12.00
CA LEU A 2 -10.53 6.33 10.76
C LEU A 2 -11.19 4.96 10.89
N ASN A 3 -11.99 4.59 9.89
CA ASN A 3 -12.62 3.28 9.82
C ASN A 3 -11.52 2.26 9.50
N LEU A 4 -10.84 1.76 10.54
CA LEU A 4 -9.85 0.69 10.46
C LEU A 4 -10.54 -0.67 10.24
N SER A 5 -11.44 -0.74 9.26
CA SER A 5 -12.17 -1.97 9.00
C SER A 5 -11.20 -3.08 8.61
N ASP A 6 -11.30 -4.23 9.28
CA ASP A 6 -10.68 -5.51 8.91
C ASP A 6 -11.18 -6.04 7.54
N GLN A 7 -11.94 -5.23 6.78
CA GLN A 7 -12.35 -5.56 5.43
C GLN A 7 -11.12 -5.70 4.54
N THR A 8 -11.05 -6.85 3.87
CA THR A 8 -10.06 -7.16 2.87
C THR A 8 -10.71 -7.22 1.50
N ALA A 9 -10.01 -6.73 0.49
CA ALA A 9 -10.40 -6.90 -0.91
C ALA A 9 -10.00 -8.29 -1.45
N LEU A 10 -9.17 -9.05 -0.72
CA LEU A 10 -8.74 -10.38 -1.11
C LEU A 10 -9.92 -11.36 -1.07
N ASP A 11 -10.05 -12.18 -2.11
CA ASP A 11 -11.15 -13.12 -2.26
C ASP A 11 -10.62 -14.41 -2.89
N ASP A 12 -10.56 -15.47 -2.09
CA ASP A 12 -10.05 -16.76 -2.53
C ASP A 12 -10.90 -17.42 -3.61
N SER A 13 -12.19 -17.06 -3.72
CA SER A 13 -13.10 -17.66 -4.70
C SER A 13 -12.74 -17.32 -6.15
N VAL A 14 -11.89 -16.32 -6.36
CA VAL A 14 -11.46 -15.85 -7.69
C VAL A 14 -10.00 -16.16 -8.00
N LEU A 15 -9.32 -17.01 -7.20
CA LEU A 15 -7.92 -17.39 -7.45
C LEU A 15 -7.70 -18.06 -8.82
N GLU A 16 -8.70 -18.78 -9.33
CA GLU A 16 -8.67 -19.38 -10.68
C GLU A 16 -8.86 -18.35 -11.81
N ARG A 17 -9.06 -17.07 -11.46
CA ARG A 17 -9.24 -15.96 -12.39
C ARG A 17 -8.16 -14.91 -12.14
N PRO A 18 -6.90 -15.13 -12.58
CA PRO A 18 -5.75 -14.35 -12.12
C PRO A 18 -5.89 -12.84 -12.33
N THR A 19 -6.42 -12.39 -13.46
CA THR A 19 -6.71 -10.96 -13.69
C THR A 19 -7.59 -10.33 -12.59
N LEU A 20 -8.63 -11.05 -12.14
CA LEU A 20 -9.54 -10.57 -11.09
C LEU A 20 -8.87 -10.66 -9.71
N ALA A 21 -8.14 -11.74 -9.45
CA ALA A 21 -7.35 -11.90 -8.24
C ALA A 21 -6.30 -10.78 -8.08
N LEU A 22 -5.60 -10.40 -9.16
CA LEU A 22 -4.64 -9.29 -9.15
C LEU A 22 -5.31 -7.93 -8.93
N SER A 23 -6.51 -7.73 -9.49
CA SER A 23 -7.31 -6.53 -9.21
C SER A 23 -7.69 -6.41 -7.73
N ASN A 24 -7.96 -7.54 -7.06
CA ASN A 24 -8.22 -7.58 -5.62
C ASN A 24 -6.97 -7.23 -4.80
N VAL A 25 -5.82 -7.78 -5.17
CA VAL A 25 -4.54 -7.43 -4.55
C VAL A 25 -4.23 -5.95 -4.72
N MET A 26 -4.44 -5.37 -5.91
CA MET A 26 -4.21 -3.96 -6.14
C MET A 26 -5.05 -3.07 -5.21
N ARG A 27 -6.33 -3.40 -5.00
CA ARG A 27 -7.18 -2.69 -4.04
C ARG A 27 -6.65 -2.78 -2.61
N GLU A 28 -6.15 -3.94 -2.21
CA GLU A 28 -5.53 -4.10 -0.89
C GLU A 28 -4.23 -3.29 -0.77
N VAL A 29 -3.41 -3.21 -1.83
CA VAL A 29 -2.20 -2.37 -1.87
C VAL A 29 -2.55 -0.89 -1.73
N ILE A 30 -3.61 -0.41 -2.39
CA ILE A 30 -4.08 0.97 -2.24
C ILE A 30 -4.47 1.25 -0.78
N HIS A 31 -5.21 0.35 -0.14
CA HIS A 31 -5.55 0.49 1.28
C HIS A 31 -4.30 0.53 2.18
N ILE A 32 -3.25 -0.25 1.86
CA ILE A 32 -1.98 -0.18 2.58
C ILE A 32 -1.31 1.18 2.38
N CYS A 33 -1.31 1.74 1.17
CA CYS A 33 -0.77 3.09 0.92
C CYS A 33 -1.47 4.13 1.82
N ASP A 34 -2.80 4.11 1.88
CA ASP A 34 -3.58 5.04 2.70
C ASP A 34 -3.21 4.92 4.20
N LEU A 35 -2.96 3.69 4.68
CA LEU A 35 -2.54 3.44 6.06
C LEU A 35 -1.10 3.90 6.34
N VAL A 36 -0.19 3.67 5.40
CA VAL A 36 1.22 4.10 5.51
C VAL A 36 1.32 5.63 5.47
N ASP A 37 0.48 6.31 4.68
CA ASP A 37 0.48 7.77 4.55
C ASP A 37 0.16 8.51 5.86
N ILE A 38 -0.50 7.85 6.82
CA ILE A 38 -0.80 8.43 8.15
C ILE A 38 0.46 8.43 9.05
N MET A 39 1.37 7.47 8.87
CA MET A 39 2.49 7.25 9.80
C MET A 39 3.52 8.41 9.82
N PRO A 40 3.89 9.04 8.69
CA PRO A 40 4.77 10.20 8.65
C PRO A 40 4.24 11.39 9.46
N GLU A 41 2.94 11.67 9.43
CA GLU A 41 2.36 12.77 10.21
C GLU A 41 2.46 12.48 11.71
N LYS A 42 2.05 11.27 12.12
CA LYS A 42 2.10 10.82 13.51
C LYS A 42 3.51 10.82 14.09
N ILE A 43 4.51 10.46 13.30
CA ILE A 43 5.90 10.48 13.78
C ILE A 43 6.40 11.91 13.96
N MET A 44 5.98 12.87 13.12
CA MET A 44 6.33 14.28 13.30
C MET A 44 5.70 14.88 14.55
N GLU A 45 4.44 14.57 14.84
CA GLU A 45 3.79 14.94 16.10
C GLU A 45 4.63 14.48 17.32
N LEU A 46 5.18 13.25 17.26
CA LEU A 46 6.04 12.71 18.32
C LEU A 46 7.40 13.39 18.46
N TYR A 47 7.98 13.88 17.35
CA TYR A 47 9.22 14.66 17.42
C TYR A 47 8.99 16.02 18.09
N GLU A 48 7.81 16.62 17.90
CA GLU A 48 7.39 17.86 18.55
C GLU A 48 7.09 17.60 20.04
N ASN A 49 6.09 16.76 20.31
CA ASN A 49 5.57 16.44 21.63
C ASN A 49 5.50 14.93 21.85
N SER A 50 6.18 14.44 22.88
CA SER A 50 6.22 13.02 23.17
C SER A 50 4.93 12.60 23.87
N ASP A 51 3.96 12.12 23.09
CA ASP A 51 2.68 11.61 23.56
C ASP A 51 2.63 10.07 23.49
N PRO A 52 2.51 9.37 24.64
CA PRO A 52 2.33 7.92 24.68
C PRO A 52 1.09 7.40 23.94
N ASP A 53 0.03 8.20 23.77
CA ASP A 53 -1.16 7.82 23.00
C ASP A 53 -0.83 7.71 21.51
N ILE A 54 -0.07 8.65 20.94
CA ILE A 54 0.35 8.61 19.53
C ILE A 54 1.28 7.40 19.27
N ILE A 55 2.13 7.04 20.23
CA ILE A 55 2.95 5.80 20.13
C ILE A 55 2.04 4.57 20.08
N ARG A 56 0.97 4.52 20.87
CA ARG A 56 0.00 3.42 20.85
C ARG A 56 -0.74 3.35 19.51
N GLU A 57 -1.16 4.48 18.96
CA GLU A 57 -1.79 4.56 17.62
C GLU A 57 -0.85 4.04 16.52
N LEU A 58 0.41 4.48 16.51
CA LEU A 58 1.41 4.01 15.54
C LEU A 58 1.66 2.50 15.63
N ASN A 59 1.69 1.94 16.83
CA ASN A 59 1.84 0.49 17.01
C ASN A 59 0.61 -0.27 16.50
N GLN A 60 -0.60 0.25 16.71
CA GLN A 60 -1.84 -0.34 16.17
C GLN A 60 -1.85 -0.33 14.65
N LEU A 61 -1.49 0.80 14.03
CA LEU A 61 -1.33 0.90 12.57
C LEU A 61 -0.31 -0.12 12.06
N ASN A 62 0.84 -0.26 12.72
CA ASN A 62 1.86 -1.23 12.34
C ASN A 62 1.34 -2.69 12.39
N ILE A 63 0.56 -3.06 13.41
CA ILE A 63 -0.05 -4.40 13.52
C ILE A 63 -1.03 -4.65 12.37
N ILE A 64 -1.85 -3.67 12.01
CA ILE A 64 -2.80 -3.78 10.90
C ILE A 64 -2.06 -3.94 9.57
N LEU A 65 -1.05 -3.10 9.32
CA LEU A 65 -0.21 -3.17 8.14
C LEU A 65 0.47 -4.54 8.00
N ASP A 66 0.99 -5.09 9.11
CA ASP A 66 1.66 -6.38 9.10
C ASP A 66 0.72 -7.54 8.69
N LYS A 67 -0.50 -7.53 9.24
CA LYS A 67 -1.54 -8.50 8.86
C LYS A 67 -1.88 -8.40 7.37
N LYS A 68 -2.09 -7.19 6.86
CA LYS A 68 -2.43 -6.96 5.45
C LYS A 68 -1.29 -7.36 4.50
N HIS A 69 -0.05 -6.98 4.81
CA HIS A 69 1.11 -7.40 4.03
C HIS A 69 1.27 -8.93 4.01
N THR A 70 1.08 -9.58 5.15
CA THR A 70 1.13 -11.04 5.25
C THR A 70 0.03 -11.68 4.40
N ALA A 71 -1.21 -11.18 4.49
CA ALA A 71 -2.32 -11.67 3.69
C ALA A 71 -2.06 -11.54 2.18
N ILE A 72 -1.55 -10.39 1.72
CA ILE A 72 -1.17 -10.20 0.31
C ILE A 72 -0.08 -11.18 -0.11
N LYS A 73 1.00 -11.33 0.68
CA LYS A 73 2.11 -12.25 0.35
C LYS A 73 1.63 -13.69 0.21
N LEU A 74 0.79 -14.15 1.14
CA LEU A 74 0.20 -15.50 1.09
C LEU A 74 -0.73 -15.67 -0.11
N TYR A 75 -1.56 -14.65 -0.40
CA TYR A 75 -2.47 -14.67 -1.54
C TYR A 75 -1.73 -14.71 -2.88
N LEU A 76 -0.69 -13.88 -3.05
CA LEU A 76 0.17 -13.89 -4.24
C LEU A 76 0.95 -15.20 -4.39
N ALA A 77 1.42 -15.80 -3.29
CA ALA A 77 2.08 -17.11 -3.33
C ALA A 77 1.14 -18.22 -3.83
N ARG A 78 -0.14 -18.20 -3.39
CA ARG A 78 -1.17 -19.13 -3.89
C ARG A 78 -1.50 -18.88 -5.36
N LEU A 79 -1.58 -17.61 -5.77
CA LEU A 79 -1.83 -17.23 -7.15
C LEU A 79 -0.69 -17.66 -8.08
N ALA A 80 0.56 -17.57 -7.63
CA ALA A 80 1.73 -18.03 -8.38
C ALA A 80 1.73 -19.55 -8.65
N GLY A 81 0.96 -20.34 -7.88
CA GLY A 81 0.73 -21.76 -8.15
C GLY A 81 -0.22 -22.04 -9.33
N GLN A 82 -0.90 -21.01 -9.85
CA GLN A 82 -1.77 -21.11 -11.02
C GLN A 82 -0.98 -20.90 -12.32
N LYS A 83 -1.59 -21.25 -13.47
CA LYS A 83 -1.01 -20.94 -14.78
C LYS A 83 -1.24 -19.47 -15.12
N LEU A 84 -0.22 -18.65 -14.92
CA LEU A 84 -0.24 -17.22 -15.27
C LEU A 84 0.23 -16.99 -16.71
N SER A 85 -0.36 -16.01 -17.39
CA SER A 85 0.24 -15.42 -18.58
C SER A 85 1.46 -14.56 -18.20
N ASP A 86 2.31 -14.23 -19.19
CA ASP A 86 3.48 -13.36 -18.96
C ASP A 86 3.08 -11.98 -18.41
N GLU A 87 1.95 -11.45 -18.86
CA GLU A 87 1.37 -10.18 -18.38
C GLU A 87 0.96 -10.28 -16.90
N GLU A 88 0.27 -11.37 -16.51
CA GLU A 88 -0.16 -11.59 -15.13
C GLU A 88 1.02 -11.89 -14.19
N ALA A 89 2.03 -12.59 -14.68
CA ALA A 89 3.27 -12.84 -13.94
C ALA A 89 4.04 -11.53 -13.69
N LEU A 90 4.12 -10.66 -14.70
CA LEU A 90 4.72 -9.33 -14.55
C LEU A 90 3.95 -8.48 -13.55
N GLN A 91 2.62 -8.41 -13.66
CA GLN A 91 1.78 -7.66 -12.71
C GLN A 91 1.91 -8.19 -11.28
N THR A 92 2.04 -9.51 -11.10
CA THR A 92 2.31 -10.14 -9.80
C THR A 92 3.63 -9.65 -9.20
N GLN A 93 4.72 -9.66 -9.99
CA GLN A 93 6.03 -9.19 -9.55
C GLN A 93 6.01 -7.70 -9.20
N GLU A 94 5.32 -6.90 -10.01
CA GLU A 94 5.16 -5.49 -9.75
C GLU A 94 4.42 -5.23 -8.43
N LEU A 95 3.28 -5.87 -8.18
CA LEU A 95 2.53 -5.73 -6.94
C LEU A 95 3.35 -6.16 -5.71
N LEU A 96 4.11 -7.25 -5.82
CA LEU A 96 5.02 -7.70 -4.77
C LEU A 96 6.11 -6.64 -4.50
N SER A 97 6.69 -6.06 -5.54
CA SER A 97 7.69 -4.98 -5.41
C SER A 97 7.09 -3.74 -4.72
N ALA A 98 5.84 -3.38 -5.00
CA ALA A 98 5.15 -2.32 -4.26
C ALA A 98 5.04 -2.64 -2.76
N CYS A 99 4.61 -3.87 -2.43
CA CYS A 99 4.47 -4.30 -1.04
C CYS A 99 5.80 -4.21 -0.29
N ILE A 100 6.90 -4.62 -0.92
CA ILE A 100 8.25 -4.53 -0.32
C ILE A 100 8.64 -3.07 -0.05
N LYS A 101 8.36 -2.16 -0.99
CA LYS A 101 8.67 -0.72 -0.81
C LYS A 101 7.85 -0.09 0.32
N LEU A 102 6.57 -0.46 0.44
CA LEU A 102 5.70 -0.02 1.54
C LEU A 102 6.19 -0.56 2.89
N ASP A 103 6.60 -1.83 2.93
CA ASP A 103 7.22 -2.44 4.11
C ASP A 103 8.49 -1.68 4.53
N GLN A 104 9.35 -1.31 3.58
CA GLN A 104 10.56 -0.53 3.84
C GLN A 104 10.25 0.87 4.40
N ALA A 105 9.24 1.55 3.85
CA ALA A 105 8.81 2.86 4.35
C ALA A 105 8.30 2.76 5.80
N ARG A 106 7.44 1.77 6.08
CA ARG A 106 6.95 1.45 7.43
C ARG A 106 8.09 1.16 8.40
N ASP A 107 9.06 0.35 7.97
CA ASP A 107 10.23 -0.03 8.77
C ASP A 107 11.06 1.18 9.19
N ILE A 108 11.30 2.12 8.26
CA ILE A 108 12.00 3.37 8.56
C ILE A 108 11.27 4.17 9.64
N ILE A 109 9.94 4.27 9.57
CA ILE A 109 9.18 5.05 10.55
C ILE A 109 9.19 4.38 11.92
N ILE A 110 8.92 3.06 11.98
CA ILE A 110 8.76 2.32 13.23
C ILE A 110 10.09 1.98 13.90
N HIS A 111 11.08 1.52 13.16
CA HIS A 111 12.34 1.04 13.73
C HIS A 111 13.44 2.09 13.75
N ASN A 112 13.41 3.09 12.84
CA ASN A 112 14.42 4.15 12.85
C ASN A 112 13.90 5.43 13.51
N MET A 113 12.84 6.03 12.99
CA MET A 113 12.38 7.35 13.45
C MET A 113 11.80 7.30 14.88
N LEU A 114 10.94 6.33 15.17
CA LEU A 114 10.38 6.17 16.53
C LEU A 114 11.45 5.85 17.58
N MET A 115 12.52 5.13 17.19
CA MET A 115 13.68 4.92 18.07
C MET A 115 14.42 6.23 18.37
N LEU A 116 14.56 7.12 17.38
CA LEU A 116 15.15 8.44 17.57
C LEU A 116 14.27 9.35 18.45
N VAL A 117 12.94 9.30 18.30
CA VAL A 117 11.99 9.97 19.21
C VAL A 117 12.22 9.52 20.65
N LYS A 118 12.26 8.20 20.90
CA LYS A 118 12.49 7.65 22.24
C LYS A 118 13.84 8.11 22.81
N LYS A 119 14.89 8.13 21.99
CA LYS A 119 16.22 8.61 22.39
C LYS A 119 16.23 10.12 22.70
N LYS A 120 15.53 10.94 21.92
CA LYS A 120 15.33 12.38 22.19
C LYS A 120 14.65 12.58 23.54
N GLN A 121 13.59 11.82 23.82
CA GLN A 121 12.83 11.87 25.06
C GLN A 121 13.69 11.49 26.27
N GLN A 122 14.41 10.36 26.20
CA GLN A 122 15.28 9.89 27.28
C GLN A 122 16.37 10.90 27.65
N LYS A 123 16.83 11.69 26.68
CA LYS A 123 17.85 12.73 26.87
C LYS A 123 17.27 14.11 27.20
N GLY A 124 15.95 14.25 27.27
CA GLY A 124 15.28 15.54 27.52
C GLY A 124 15.56 16.60 26.44
N LEU A 125 15.87 16.18 25.20
CA LEU A 125 16.28 17.10 24.14
C LEU A 125 15.07 17.78 23.49
N LYS A 126 15.24 19.05 23.15
CA LYS A 126 14.30 19.83 22.34
C LYS A 126 15.00 20.37 21.10
N PHE A 127 14.28 20.49 20.00
CA PHE A 127 14.80 21.18 18.83
C PHE A 127 14.82 22.68 19.10
N SER A 128 15.81 23.37 18.54
CA SER A 128 15.69 24.81 18.33
C SER A 128 14.70 25.07 17.20
N THR A 129 14.15 26.28 17.15
CA THR A 129 13.21 26.70 16.09
C THR A 129 13.76 26.45 14.69
N ASP A 130 15.01 26.81 14.43
CA ASP A 130 15.63 26.64 13.11
C ASP A 130 15.73 25.16 12.71
N ARG A 131 16.21 24.30 13.63
CA ARG A 131 16.33 22.86 13.38
C ARG A 131 14.99 22.17 13.21
N TRP A 132 13.96 22.67 13.91
CA TRP A 132 12.59 22.19 13.75
C TRP A 132 12.04 22.54 12.36
N ASN A 133 12.24 23.78 11.91
CA ASN A 133 11.85 24.22 10.59
C ASN A 133 12.57 23.45 9.48
N ASP A 134 13.88 23.20 9.62
CA ASP A 134 14.63 22.37 8.68
C ASP A 134 14.05 20.95 8.59
N LEU A 135 13.75 20.34 9.74
CA LEU A 135 13.16 19.00 9.79
C LEU A 135 11.78 18.96 9.11
N LEU A 136 10.91 19.94 9.37
CA LEU A 136 9.61 20.07 8.73
C LEU A 136 9.73 20.25 7.21
N HIS A 137 10.72 21.03 6.76
CA HIS A 137 10.98 21.23 5.34
C HIS A 137 11.38 19.92 4.65
N PHE A 138 12.34 19.18 5.21
CA PHE A 138 12.73 17.86 4.70
C PHE A 138 11.56 16.88 4.70
N HIS A 139 10.77 16.86 5.77
CA HIS A 139 9.60 16.01 5.88
C HIS A 139 8.58 16.28 4.76
N THR A 140 8.30 17.56 4.49
CA THR A 140 7.38 17.97 3.43
C THR A 140 7.84 17.51 2.06
N ILE A 141 9.14 17.62 1.76
CA ILE A 141 9.72 17.15 0.49
C ILE A 141 9.57 15.63 0.35
N VAL A 142 9.85 14.88 1.43
CA VAL A 142 9.73 13.41 1.42
C VAL A 142 8.27 12.99 1.19
N LEU A 143 7.31 13.63 1.85
CA LEU A 143 5.88 13.36 1.66
C LEU A 143 5.42 13.66 0.24
N ALA A 144 5.79 14.81 -0.32
CA ALA A 144 5.45 15.17 -1.70
C ALA A 144 5.98 14.13 -2.70
N ASN A 145 7.21 13.65 -2.51
CA ASN A 145 7.80 12.61 -3.35
C ASN A 145 7.09 11.25 -3.20
N ALA A 146 6.68 10.89 -1.98
CA ALA A 146 5.92 9.67 -1.72
C ALA A 146 4.56 9.70 -2.46
N HIS A 147 3.82 10.80 -2.33
CA HIS A 147 2.53 10.95 -3.02
C HIS A 147 2.64 10.91 -4.54
N ILE A 148 3.68 11.52 -5.13
CA ILE A 148 3.93 11.41 -6.58
C ILE A 148 4.18 9.96 -6.99
N ALA A 149 5.04 9.25 -6.23
CA ALA A 149 5.34 7.85 -6.50
C ALA A 149 4.10 6.95 -6.41
N PHE A 150 3.20 7.21 -5.45
CA PHE A 150 1.94 6.50 -5.31
C PHE A 150 0.95 6.84 -6.43
N ASN A 151 0.76 8.11 -6.78
CA ASN A 151 -0.19 8.54 -7.81
C ASN A 151 0.19 8.06 -9.23
N VAL A 152 1.48 8.05 -9.57
CA VAL A 152 1.96 7.50 -10.85
C VAL A 152 1.66 5.99 -10.94
N ARG A 153 1.69 5.28 -9.80
CA ARG A 153 1.37 3.85 -9.73
C ARG A 153 -0.11 3.60 -9.99
N VAL A 154 -0.98 4.29 -9.25
CA VAL A 154 -2.45 4.15 -9.39
C VAL A 154 -2.93 4.55 -10.79
N SER A 155 -2.29 5.56 -11.40
CA SER A 155 -2.64 6.03 -12.75
C SER A 155 -2.23 5.07 -13.88
N ARG A 156 -1.25 4.18 -13.65
CA ARG A 156 -0.97 3.09 -14.60
C ARG A 156 -2.09 2.05 -14.56
N ASP A 157 -2.65 1.77 -13.38
CA ASP A 157 -3.69 0.75 -13.22
C ASP A 157 -5.07 1.16 -13.72
N THR A 158 -5.43 2.46 -13.74
CA THR A 158 -6.67 2.88 -14.44
C THR A 158 -6.63 2.51 -15.92
N HIS A 159 -5.46 2.57 -16.55
CA HIS A 159 -5.26 2.14 -17.93
C HIS A 159 -5.35 0.61 -18.08
N TYR A 160 -4.80 -0.18 -17.14
CA TYR A 160 -4.90 -1.64 -17.17
C TYR A 160 -6.31 -2.15 -16.87
N ALA A 161 -7.01 -1.58 -15.89
CA ALA A 161 -8.40 -1.90 -15.58
C ALA A 161 -9.34 -1.56 -16.75
N PHE A 162 -9.09 -0.44 -17.45
CA PHE A 162 -9.85 -0.04 -18.64
C PHE A 162 -9.61 -0.99 -19.82
N THR A 163 -8.35 -1.30 -20.14
CA THR A 163 -8.02 -2.21 -21.25
C THR A 163 -8.49 -3.65 -21.01
N GLY A 164 -8.46 -4.13 -19.77
CA GLY A 164 -9.04 -5.42 -19.38
C GLY A 164 -10.56 -5.49 -19.52
N ALA A 165 -11.27 -4.39 -19.21
CA ALA A 165 -12.71 -4.27 -19.40
C ALA A 165 -13.09 -4.18 -20.89
N GLU A 166 -12.28 -3.50 -21.71
CA GLU A 166 -12.46 -3.39 -23.15
C GLU A 166 -12.25 -4.74 -23.86
N LYS A 167 -11.18 -5.49 -23.52
CA LYS A 167 -10.93 -6.86 -24.01
C LYS A 167 -12.07 -7.84 -23.66
N ARG A 168 -12.71 -7.69 -22.48
CA ARG A 168 -13.89 -8.51 -22.10
C ARG A 168 -15.16 -8.10 -22.86
N SER A 169 -15.30 -6.83 -23.23
CA SER A 169 -16.45 -6.32 -23.98
C SER A 169 -16.41 -6.79 -25.45
N THR A 170 -15.22 -6.80 -26.07
CA THR A 170 -15.03 -7.34 -27.43
C THR A 170 -15.19 -8.87 -27.48
N ALA A 171 -14.72 -9.60 -26.46
CA ALA A 171 -14.92 -11.04 -26.35
C ALA A 171 -16.39 -11.44 -26.15
N LYS A 172 -17.21 -10.62 -25.47
CA LYS A 172 -18.66 -10.83 -25.34
C LYS A 172 -19.42 -10.56 -26.64
N PHE A 173 -18.99 -9.61 -27.45
CA PHE A 173 -19.59 -9.35 -28.77
C PHE A 173 -19.33 -10.51 -29.73
N ARG A 174 -18.10 -11.02 -29.78
CA ARG A 174 -17.73 -12.11 -30.69
C ARG A 174 -18.45 -13.44 -30.40
N LYS A 175 -18.72 -13.76 -29.12
CA LYS A 175 -19.51 -14.96 -28.76
C LYS A 175 -21.01 -14.84 -29.06
N ARG A 176 -21.55 -13.63 -29.25
CA ARG A 176 -22.98 -13.43 -29.54
C ARG A 176 -23.31 -13.58 -31.03
N ASP A 177 -22.32 -13.38 -31.90
CA ASP A 177 -22.48 -13.53 -33.36
C ASP A 177 -22.25 -14.97 -33.83
N GLU A 178 -21.44 -15.76 -33.12
CA GLU A 178 -21.24 -17.19 -33.41
C GLU A 178 -22.45 -18.07 -33.03
N PHE A 179 -23.40 -17.56 -32.24
CA PHE A 179 -24.63 -18.28 -31.83
C PHE A 179 -25.88 -17.93 -32.68
N LYS A 180 -25.72 -17.19 -33.78
CA LYS A 180 -26.81 -16.89 -34.72
C LYS A 180 -26.65 -17.56 -36.10
N ALA A 181 -25.68 -18.47 -36.24
CA ALA A 181 -25.40 -19.19 -37.49
C ALA A 181 -25.79 -20.69 -37.45
N PHE A 182 -26.61 -21.10 -36.48
CA PHE A 182 -27.30 -22.40 -36.46
C PHE A 182 -28.77 -22.19 -36.08
#